data_AF-A0A1Y1MNJ5-F1
#
_entry.id   AF-A0A1Y1MNJ5-F1
#
_cell.length_a   1.000
_cell.length_b   1.000
_cell.length_c   1.000
_cell.angle_alpha   90.00
_cell.angle_beta   90.00
_cell.angle_gamma   90.00
#
_symmetry.space_group_name_H-M   'P 1'
#
loop_
_entity.id
_entity.type
_entity.pdbx_description
1 polymer ?
#
loop_
_entity_poly.entity_id
_entity_poly.type
_entity_poly.pdbx_seq_one_letter_code
_entity_poly.pdbx_strand_id
1 'polypeptide(L)'
;LMHSGIGRKRHLNELKIPLVKDLEVGENLHDHLIFYNIYFTTSITDPVYTLRESIAQYLHGFGPLTIATNPQGIAFFQLSTKNTTVPDIELVFVPTVTTNTSGFVAGVRDDVV
;
A
#
# COMPACT_ATOMS: atom_id res chain seq x y z
N LEU A 1 -24.15 6.10 2.74
CA LEU A 1 -24.65 5.36 3.92
C LEU A 1 -25.03 6.32 5.04
N MET A 2 -24.08 6.93 5.77
CA MET A 2 -24.39 7.85 6.87
C MET A 2 -25.21 9.08 6.44
N HIS A 3 -24.85 9.74 5.33
CA HIS A 3 -25.63 10.84 4.76
C HIS A 3 -27.05 10.46 4.29
N SER A 4 -27.35 9.17 4.17
CA SER A 4 -28.67 8.65 3.81
C SER A 4 -29.48 8.22 5.04
N GLY A 5 -29.02 8.55 6.25
CA GLY A 5 -29.68 8.18 7.51
C GLY A 5 -29.37 6.76 8.00
N ILE A 6 -28.32 6.11 7.49
CA ILE A 6 -27.91 4.75 7.87
C ILE A 6 -26.53 4.81 8.56
N GLY A 7 -26.50 4.63 9.88
CA GLY A 7 -25.31 4.79 10.72
C GLY A 7 -25.67 4.85 12.21
N ARG A 8 -24.68 4.99 13.11
CA ARG A 8 -24.96 5.00 14.56
C ARG A 8 -25.93 6.15 14.90
N LYS A 9 -27.04 5.85 15.57
CA LYS A 9 -28.10 6.82 15.89
C LYS A 9 -27.58 8.07 16.59
N ARG A 10 -26.65 7.92 17.54
CA ARG A 10 -26.03 9.06 18.24
C ARG A 10 -25.30 9.98 17.26
N HIS A 11 -24.45 9.42 16.39
CA HIS A 11 -23.68 10.18 15.42
C HIS A 11 -24.58 10.90 14.40
N LEU A 12 -25.62 10.23 13.91
CA LEU A 12 -26.59 10.86 12.99
C LEU A 12 -27.37 11.99 13.65
N ASN A 13 -27.76 11.84 14.92
CA ASN A 13 -28.44 12.87 15.69
C ASN A 13 -27.57 14.12 15.90
N GLU A 14 -26.28 13.95 16.21
CA GLU A 14 -25.32 15.05 16.37
C GLU A 14 -25.20 15.89 15.08
N LEU A 15 -25.26 15.22 13.92
CA LEU A 15 -25.20 15.86 12.60
C LEU A 15 -26.57 16.28 12.04
N LYS A 16 -27.64 16.16 12.82
CA LYS A 16 -29.03 16.47 12.43
C LYS A 16 -29.50 15.72 11.17
N ILE A 17 -29.03 14.50 10.99
CA ILE A 17 -29.43 13.61 9.88
C ILE A 17 -30.58 12.72 10.38
N PRO A 18 -31.73 12.66 9.68
CA PRO A 18 -32.83 11.77 10.04
C PRO A 18 -32.40 10.30 10.08
N LEU A 19 -32.75 9.60 11.15
CA LEU A 19 -32.46 8.17 11.28
C LEU A 19 -33.39 7.34 10.39
N VAL A 20 -32.82 6.64 9.42
CA VAL A 20 -33.47 5.58 8.65
C VAL A 20 -33.19 4.22 9.28
N LYS A 21 -31.91 3.94 9.62
CA LYS A 21 -31.52 2.69 10.28
C LYS A 21 -30.27 2.84 11.13
N ASP A 22 -30.33 2.33 12.36
CA ASP A 22 -29.22 2.36 13.32
C ASP A 22 -28.29 1.16 13.09
N LEU A 23 -27.08 1.43 12.59
CA LEU A 23 -26.06 0.44 12.27
C LEU A 23 -24.65 1.01 12.51
N GLU A 24 -23.69 0.13 12.79
CA GLU A 24 -22.26 0.46 13.00
C GLU A 24 -21.53 0.75 11.68
N VAL A 25 -22.04 1.71 10.91
CA VAL A 25 -21.44 2.11 9.63
C VAL A 25 -20.16 2.90 9.86
N GLY A 26 -19.08 2.50 9.18
CA GLY A 26 -17.78 3.17 9.27
C GLY A 26 -16.93 2.71 10.46
N GLU A 27 -17.44 1.77 11.25
CA GLU A 27 -16.69 1.10 12.32
C GLU A 27 -15.86 -0.06 11.73
N ASN A 28 -14.87 -0.52 12.50
CA ASN A 28 -14.02 -1.67 12.12
C ASN A 28 -13.23 -1.46 10.81
N LEU A 29 -12.73 -0.24 10.60
CA LEU A 29 -11.82 0.07 9.50
C LEU A 29 -10.49 -0.65 9.74
N HIS A 30 -10.11 -1.50 8.80
CA HIS A 30 -8.79 -2.10 8.73
C HIS A 30 -8.01 -1.47 7.58
N ASP A 31 -6.71 -1.28 7.79
CA ASP A 31 -5.78 -0.87 6.75
C ASP A 31 -4.55 -1.78 6.79
N HIS A 32 -3.74 -1.73 5.74
CA HIS A 32 -2.45 -2.38 5.70
C HIS A 32 -1.38 -1.41 6.22
N LEU A 33 -0.72 -1.75 7.33
CA LEU A 33 0.43 -0.95 7.77
C LEU A 33 1.62 -1.21 6.85
N ILE A 34 2.33 -0.15 6.50
CA ILE A 34 3.48 -0.25 5.61
C ILE A 34 4.69 0.37 6.27
N PHE A 35 5.78 -0.39 6.33
CA PHE A 35 7.07 0.04 6.85
C PHE A 35 8.09 0.13 5.74
N TYR A 36 8.82 1.25 5.62
CA TYR A 36 9.58 1.58 4.42
C TYR A 36 11.13 1.46 4.53
N ASN A 37 11.69 1.00 5.66
CA ASN A 37 13.12 1.20 5.98
C ASN A 37 13.96 -0.09 6.03
N ILE A 38 13.68 -1.07 5.18
CA ILE A 38 14.57 -2.22 4.98
C ILE A 38 15.23 -2.04 3.61
N TYR A 39 16.55 -2.05 3.58
CA TYR A 39 17.36 -1.79 2.40
C TYR A 39 18.38 -2.90 2.13
N PHE A 40 18.47 -3.33 0.87
CA PHE A 40 19.45 -4.34 0.42
C PHE A 40 20.30 -3.86 -0.77
N THR A 41 21.53 -4.33 -0.84
CA THR A 41 22.47 -4.07 -1.93
C THR A 41 22.38 -5.15 -3.00
N THR A 42 22.35 -4.77 -4.28
CA THR A 42 22.42 -5.66 -5.44
C THR A 42 23.51 -5.21 -6.41
N SER A 43 24.07 -6.15 -7.18
CA SER A 43 24.99 -5.84 -8.29
C SER A 43 24.27 -5.46 -9.58
N ILE A 44 22.94 -5.50 -9.61
CA ILE A 44 22.11 -5.12 -10.76
C ILE A 44 22.08 -3.60 -10.88
N THR A 45 22.30 -3.09 -12.10
CA THR A 45 22.29 -1.65 -12.41
C THR A 45 21.25 -1.38 -13.49
N ASP A 46 20.34 -0.43 -13.23
CA ASP A 46 19.39 0.05 -14.22
C ASP A 46 20.03 1.08 -15.18
N PRO A 47 19.59 1.16 -16.44
CA PRO A 47 20.06 2.18 -17.36
C PRO A 47 19.68 3.59 -16.87
N VAL A 48 20.64 4.52 -16.94
CA VAL A 48 20.40 5.92 -16.58
C VAL A 48 19.99 6.69 -17.83
N TYR A 49 18.76 7.19 -17.84
CA TYR A 49 18.24 8.06 -18.89
C TYR A 49 18.15 9.50 -18.39
N THR A 50 18.44 10.46 -19.25
CA THR A 50 18.09 11.86 -19.00
C THR A 50 16.56 12.02 -18.96
N LEU A 51 16.09 13.07 -18.30
CA LEU A 51 14.65 13.38 -18.30
C LEU A 51 14.08 13.52 -19.72
N ARG A 52 14.85 14.10 -20.65
CA ARG A 52 14.45 14.25 -22.06
C ARG A 52 14.22 12.91 -22.74
N GLU A 53 15.15 11.96 -22.55
CA GLU A 53 15.03 10.61 -23.12
C GLU A 53 13.84 9.87 -22.51
N SER A 54 13.69 9.91 -21.18
CA SER A 54 12.56 9.30 -20.48
C SER A 54 11.21 9.82 -20.96
N ILE A 55 11.08 11.13 -21.19
CA ILE A 55 9.87 11.74 -21.76
C ILE A 55 9.64 11.26 -23.19
N ALA A 56 10.68 11.23 -24.02
CA ALA A 56 10.56 10.77 -25.41
C ALA A 56 10.07 9.31 -25.49
N GLN A 57 10.62 8.43 -24.66
CA GLN A 57 10.18 7.04 -24.55
C GLN A 57 8.72 6.95 -24.09
N TYR A 58 8.34 7.73 -23.06
CA TYR A 58 6.99 7.76 -22.53
C TYR A 58 5.95 8.14 -23.59
N LEU A 59 6.25 9.15 -24.40
CA LEU A 59 5.38 9.58 -25.51
C LEU A 59 5.21 8.49 -26.58
N HIS A 60 6.16 7.55 -26.65
CA HIS A 60 6.11 6.40 -27.53
C HIS A 60 5.54 5.14 -26.84
N GLY A 61 5.04 5.28 -25.60
CA GLY A 61 4.40 4.20 -24.86
C GLY A 61 5.35 3.21 -24.20
N PHE A 62 6.62 3.56 -24.01
CA PHE A 62 7.58 2.71 -23.29
C PHE A 62 8.52 3.51 -22.37
N GLY A 63 9.41 2.83 -21.66
CA GLY A 63 10.43 3.46 -20.82
C GLY A 63 10.05 3.62 -19.34
N PRO A 64 10.93 4.18 -18.52
CA PRO A 64 10.79 4.15 -17.05
C PRO A 64 9.56 4.91 -16.54
N LEU A 65 9.10 5.94 -17.26
CA LEU A 65 7.94 6.74 -16.85
C LEU A 65 6.60 6.05 -17.13
N THR A 66 6.57 4.94 -17.87
CA THR A 66 5.34 4.14 -18.03
C THR A 66 5.12 3.17 -16.86
N ILE A 67 6.06 3.10 -15.92
CA ILE A 67 6.04 2.17 -14.78
C ILE A 67 5.60 2.95 -13.51
N ALA A 68 4.45 2.60 -12.94
CA ALA A 68 3.87 3.37 -11.84
C ALA A 68 4.58 3.17 -10.48
N THR A 69 4.92 1.92 -10.12
CA THR A 69 5.45 1.55 -8.79
C THR A 69 6.71 0.68 -8.84
N ASN A 70 7.04 0.13 -10.00
CA ASN A 70 8.23 -0.69 -10.30
C ASN A 70 8.54 -1.85 -9.29
N PRO A 71 7.55 -2.67 -8.86
CA PRO A 71 7.84 -3.86 -8.06
C PRO A 71 8.57 -4.91 -8.90
N GLN A 72 9.74 -5.35 -8.43
CA GLN A 72 10.54 -6.39 -9.07
C GLN A 72 10.26 -7.78 -8.48
N GLY A 73 9.54 -7.84 -7.36
CA GLY A 73 9.12 -9.07 -6.73
C GLY A 73 8.17 -8.83 -5.57
N ILE A 74 7.37 -9.85 -5.26
CA ILE A 74 6.46 -9.87 -4.12
C ILE A 74 6.61 -11.24 -3.44
N ALA A 75 6.67 -11.24 -2.12
CA ALA A 75 6.70 -12.47 -1.33
C ALA A 75 5.75 -12.36 -0.13
N PHE A 76 5.10 -13.48 0.20
CA PHE A 76 4.17 -13.57 1.32
C PHE A 76 4.73 -14.53 2.36
N PHE A 77 4.78 -14.09 3.60
CA PHE A 77 5.29 -14.86 4.73
C PHE A 77 4.23 -15.00 5.80
N GLN A 78 4.30 -16.11 6.52
CA GLN A 78 3.56 -16.33 7.75
C GLN A 78 4.55 -16.37 8.90
N LEU A 79 4.55 -15.33 9.73
CA LEU A 79 5.34 -15.26 10.95
C LEU A 79 4.52 -15.68 12.18
N SER A 80 3.19 -15.52 12.14
CA SER A 80 2.31 -15.88 13.25
C SER A 80 2.42 -17.35 13.62
N THR A 81 2.54 -17.61 14.92
CA THR A 81 2.48 -18.94 15.53
C THR A 81 1.07 -19.55 15.54
N LYS A 82 0.06 -18.81 15.05
CA LYS A 82 -1.29 -19.33 14.87
C LYS A 82 -1.26 -20.47 13.84
N ASN A 83 -2.04 -21.52 14.09
CA ASN A 83 -2.21 -22.65 13.18
C ASN A 83 -3.12 -22.25 11.98
N THR A 84 -2.62 -21.34 11.16
CA THR A 84 -3.24 -20.89 9.91
C THR A 84 -2.27 -21.14 8.75
N THR A 85 -2.74 -21.00 7.52
CA THR A 85 -1.92 -20.98 6.30
C THR A 85 -1.97 -19.62 5.60
N VAL A 86 -2.66 -18.65 6.22
CA VAL A 86 -2.82 -17.30 5.69
C VAL A 86 -1.56 -16.49 6.03
N PRO A 87 -0.89 -15.87 5.04
CA PRO A 87 0.25 -15.02 5.29
C PRO A 87 -0.17 -13.76 6.06
N ASP A 88 0.72 -13.28 6.93
CA ASP A 88 0.52 -12.10 7.76
C ASP A 88 1.54 -10.99 7.47
N ILE A 89 2.47 -11.24 6.54
CA ILE A 89 3.45 -10.28 6.04
C ILE A 89 3.48 -10.38 4.51
N GLU A 90 3.36 -9.24 3.85
CA GLU A 90 3.69 -9.04 2.44
C GLU A 90 5.03 -8.30 2.39
N LEU A 91 5.95 -8.74 1.53
CA LEU A 91 7.18 -8.03 1.20
C LEU A 91 7.13 -7.64 -0.28
N VAL A 92 7.19 -6.34 -0.57
CA VAL A 92 7.27 -5.81 -1.93
C VAL A 92 8.68 -5.26 -2.18
N PHE A 93 9.36 -5.77 -3.20
CA PHE A 93 10.72 -5.37 -3.56
C PHE A 93 10.71 -4.31 -4.64
N VAL A 94 11.20 -3.11 -4.34
CA VAL A 94 11.29 -1.99 -5.30
C VAL A 94 12.73 -1.45 -5.37
N PRO A 95 13.32 -1.27 -6.56
CA PRO A 95 14.60 -0.58 -6.71
C PRO A 95 14.47 0.88 -6.30
N THR A 96 15.38 1.41 -5.47
CA THR A 96 15.43 2.84 -5.17
C THR A 96 16.75 3.48 -5.63
N VAL A 97 16.67 4.77 -5.97
CA VAL A 97 17.77 5.60 -6.47
C VAL A 97 18.62 6.22 -5.35
N THR A 98 18.41 5.83 -4.09
CA THR A 98 19.27 6.29 -2.99
C THR A 98 20.69 5.78 -3.21
N THR A 99 21.62 6.70 -3.39
CA THR A 99 23.01 6.43 -3.75
C THR A 99 23.62 5.39 -2.82
N ASN A 100 24.13 4.33 -3.44
CA ASN A 100 24.85 3.19 -2.87
C ASN A 100 23.95 2.08 -2.33
N THR A 101 23.09 1.55 -3.20
CA THR A 101 22.52 0.20 -3.14
C THR A 101 21.50 -0.05 -2.03
N SER A 102 20.23 0.04 -2.39
CA SER A 102 19.12 -0.11 -1.45
C SER A 102 17.90 -0.61 -2.23
N GLY A 103 17.40 -1.80 -1.89
CA GLY A 103 16.11 -2.34 -2.30
C GLY A 103 15.09 -2.14 -1.19
N PHE A 104 13.97 -1.52 -1.52
CA PHE A 104 12.88 -1.17 -0.62
C PHE A 104 12.05 -2.40 -0.21
N VAL A 105 11.62 -2.50 1.06
CA VAL A 105 10.62 -3.48 1.51
C VAL A 105 9.54 -2.80 2.35
N ALA A 106 8.29 -3.04 1.98
CA ALA A 106 7.05 -2.61 2.62
C ALA A 106 6.44 -3.76 3.44
N GLY A 107 6.14 -3.59 4.75
CA GLY A 107 5.13 -4.43 5.44
C GLY A 107 5.12 -4.40 6.98
N VAL A 108 3.99 -4.05 7.59
CA VAL A 108 3.63 -4.35 9.00
C VAL A 108 2.13 -4.71 9.07
N ARG A 109 1.73 -5.60 9.97
CA ARG A 109 0.33 -5.98 10.18
C ARG A 109 -0.33 -5.06 11.22
N ASP A 110 -1.61 -4.71 11.01
CA ASP A 110 -2.46 -4.18 12.08
C ASP A 110 -3.19 -5.33 12.79
N ASP A 111 -2.92 -5.47 14.08
CA ASP A 111 -3.51 -6.46 14.98
C ASP A 111 -4.40 -5.73 15.98
N VAL A 112 -5.58 -5.29 15.58
CA VAL A 112 -6.58 -4.88 16.57
C VAL A 112 -7.42 -6.12 16.91
N VAL A 113 -7.18 -6.65 18.12
CA VAL A 113 -8.20 -7.42 18.87
C VAL A 113 -9.24 -6.45 19.38
#